data_AF-L8LQ10-F1
#
_entry.id   AF-L8LQ10-F1
#
_cell.length_a   1.000
_cell.length_b   1.000
_cell.length_c   1.000
_cell.angle_alpha   90.00
_cell.angle_beta   90.00
_cell.angle_gamma   90.00
#
_symmetry.space_group_name_H-M   'P 1'
#
loop_
_entity.id
_entity.type
_entity.pdbx_description
1 polymer ?
#
loop_
_entity_poly.entity_id
_entity_poly.type
_entity_poly.pdbx_seq_one_letter_code
_entity_poly.pdbx_strand_id
1 'polypeptide(L)' 'MTDELKAQIKYESGRAARLSREAIAEYEANNKAQGKVLMKEAVTASRNCQKLIEQLFK' A
#
# COMPACT_ATOMS: atom_id res chain seq x y z
N MET A 1 -3.64 20.52 8.53
CA MET A 1 -2.67 19.45 8.85
C MET A 1 -3.36 18.11 9.09
N THR A 2 -4.29 17.98 10.04
CA THR A 2 -4.95 16.69 10.37
C THR A 2 -5.74 16.08 9.19
N ASP A 3 -6.47 16.90 8.42
CA ASP A 3 -7.26 16.39 7.29
C ASP A 3 -6.40 15.97 6.09
N GLU A 4 -5.28 16.65 5.87
CA GLU A 4 -4.30 16.28 4.86
C GLU A 4 -3.62 14.94 5.21
N LEU A 5 -3.28 14.75 6.50
CA LEU A 5 -2.72 13.49 6.99
C LEU A 5 -3.72 12.33 6.83
N LYS A 6 -5.01 12.55 7.15
CA LYS A 6 -6.07 11.56 6.93
C LYS A 6 -6.24 11.22 5.45
N ALA A 7 -6.15 12.22 4.57
CA ALA A 7 -6.21 11.99 3.12
C ALA A 7 -5.02 11.15 2.63
N GLN A 8 -3.81 11.43 3.11
CA GLN A 8 -2.61 10.64 2.79
C GLN A 8 -2.70 9.21 3.33
N ILE A 9 -3.22 9.00 4.54
CA ILE A 9 -3.47 7.67 5.11
C ILE A 9 -4.45 6.89 4.23
N LYS A 10 -5.57 7.52 3.82
CA LYS A 10 -6.55 6.90 2.93
C LYS A 10 -5.93 6.56 1.57
N TYR A 11 -5.07 7.42 1.05
CA TYR A 11 -4.38 7.19 -0.21
C TYR A 11 -3.42 5.99 -0.12
N GLU A 12 -2.52 5.96 0.88
CA GLU A 12 -1.53 4.89 1.02
C GLU A 12 -2.19 3.55 1.37
N SER A 13 -3.22 3.53 2.22
CA SER A 13 -3.99 2.31 2.51
C SER A 13 -4.73 1.79 1.28
N GLY A 14 -5.36 2.67 0.49
CA GLY A 14 -6.02 2.29 -0.76
C GLY A 14 -5.04 1.77 -1.80
N ARG A 15 -3.87 2.41 -1.90
CA ARG A 15 -2.78 1.97 -2.78
C ARG A 15 -2.24 0.61 -2.39
N ALA A 16 -1.99 0.38 -1.09
CA ALA A 16 -1.55 -0.93 -0.59
C ALA A 16 -2.55 -2.03 -0.94
N ALA A 17 -3.85 -1.81 -0.66
CA ALA A 17 -4.89 -2.79 -0.96
C ALA A 17 -5.03 -3.08 -2.47
N ARG A 18 -4.91 -2.05 -3.32
CA ARG A 18 -4.91 -2.23 -4.78
C ARG A 18 -3.72 -3.05 -5.24
N LEU A 19 -2.50 -2.68 -4.84
CA LEU A 19 -1.27 -3.38 -5.21
C LEU A 19 -1.26 -4.83 -4.73
N SER A 20 -1.80 -5.13 -3.54
CA SER A 20 -1.93 -6.51 -3.07
C SER A 20 -2.87 -7.34 -3.95
N ARG A 21 -4.00 -6.78 -4.40
CA ARG A 21 -4.91 -7.49 -5.31
C ARG A 21 -4.27 -7.70 -6.68
N GLU A 22 -3.60 -6.69 -7.22
CA GLU A 22 -2.87 -6.80 -8.49
C GLU A 22 -1.75 -7.84 -8.39
N ALA A 23 -1.00 -7.86 -7.27
CA ALA A 23 0.02 -8.88 -7.03
C ALA A 23 -0.56 -10.30 -7.05
N ILE A 24 -1.71 -10.51 -6.40
CA ILE A 24 -2.40 -11.81 -6.39
C ILE A 24 -2.80 -12.20 -7.81
N ALA A 25 -3.41 -11.29 -8.58
CA ALA A 25 -3.79 -11.55 -9.96
C ALA A 25 -2.58 -11.94 -10.84
N GLU A 26 -1.44 -11.28 -10.67
CA GLU A 26 -0.21 -11.64 -11.38
C GLU A 26 0.33 -13.01 -10.96
N TYR A 27 0.23 -13.39 -9.69
CA TYR A 27 0.59 -14.74 -9.24
C TYR A 27 -0.34 -15.81 -9.83
N GLU A 28 -1.64 -15.54 -9.90
CA GLU A 28 -2.63 -16.42 -10.54
C GLU A 28 -2.37 -16.58 -12.04
N ALA A 29 -1.94 -15.50 -12.71
CA ALA A 29 -1.51 -15.50 -14.10
C ALA A 29 -0.11 -16.12 -14.33
N ASN A 30 0.50 -16.74 -13.30
CA ASN A 30 1.87 -17.26 -13.30
C ASN A 30 2.98 -16.22 -13.57
N ASN A 31 2.66 -14.93 -13.56
CA ASN A 31 3.62 -13.84 -13.65
C ASN A 31 4.24 -13.52 -12.28
N LYS A 32 5.01 -14.49 -11.77
CA LYS A 32 5.61 -14.41 -10.41
C LYS A 32 6.58 -13.23 -10.25
N ALA A 33 7.23 -12.80 -11.32
CA ALA A 33 8.15 -11.66 -11.29
C ALA A 33 7.39 -10.36 -11.00
N GLN A 34 6.33 -10.10 -11.76
CA GLN A 34 5.48 -8.91 -11.57
C GLN A 34 4.75 -8.96 -10.23
N GLY A 35 4.22 -10.13 -9.84
CA GLY A 35 3.58 -10.31 -8.53
C GLY A 35 4.51 -9.96 -7.36
N LYS A 36 5.80 -10.30 -7.43
CA LYS A 36 6.80 -9.92 -6.41
C LYS A 36 7.04 -8.41 -6.36
N VAL A 37 7.12 -7.75 -7.52
CA VAL A 37 7.29 -6.29 -7.60
C VAL A 37 6.11 -5.59 -6.94
N LEU A 38 4.88 -5.93 -7.35
CA LEU A 38 3.65 -5.36 -6.80
C LEU A 38 3.51 -5.61 -5.30
N MET A 39 3.88 -6.81 -4.83
CA MET A 39 3.86 -7.12 -3.39
C MET A 39 4.86 -6.26 -2.61
N LYS A 40 6.06 -6.02 -3.16
CA LYS A 40 7.06 -5.13 -2.54
C LYS A 40 6.56 -3.69 -2.47
N GLU A 41 5.89 -3.22 -3.51
CA GLU A 41 5.28 -1.89 -3.52
C GLU A 41 4.13 -1.78 -2.52
N ALA A 42 3.29 -2.82 -2.40
CA ALA A 42 2.22 -2.88 -1.41
C ALA A 42 2.78 -2.76 0.02
N VAL A 43 3.87 -3.47 0.34
CA VAL A 43 4.56 -3.37 1.63
C VAL A 43 5.07 -1.96 1.89
N THR A 44 5.65 -1.31 0.88
CA THR A 44 6.11 0.09 1.00
C THR A 44 4.95 1.03 1.30
N ALA A 45 3.83 0.91 0.57
CA ALA A 45 2.63 1.71 0.82
C ALA A 45 2.06 1.49 2.23
N SER A 46 2.00 0.24 2.70
CA SER A 46 1.59 -0.09 4.08
C SER A 46 2.49 0.56 5.14
N ARG A 47 3.81 0.53 4.93
CA ARG A 47 4.77 1.18 5.84
C ARG A 47 4.61 2.71 5.85
N ASN A 48 4.34 3.31 4.70
CA ASN A 48 4.06 4.75 4.61
C ASN A 48 2.77 5.10 5.36
N CYS A 49 1.70 4.32 5.15
CA CYS A 49 0.44 4.45 5.88
C CYS A 49 0.67 4.38 7.39
N GLN A 50 1.45 3.41 7.87
CA GLN A 50 1.74 3.25 9.29
C GLN A 50 2.49 4.46 9.87
N LYS A 51 3.50 4.99 9.17
CA LYS A 51 4.21 6.21 9.59
C LYS A 51 3.29 7.42 9.68
N LEU A 52 2.36 7.57 8.73
CA LEU A 52 1.37 8.66 8.75
C LEU A 52 0.39 8.49 9.91
N ILE A 53 -0.06 7.26 10.19
CA ILE A 53 -0.88 6.96 11.37
C ILE A 53 -0.14 7.34 12.66
N GLU A 54 1.14 6.97 12.79
CA GLU A 54 1.96 7.35 13.95
C GLU A 54 2.09 8.87 14.11
N GLN A 55 2.17 9.62 13.00
CA GLN A 55 2.17 11.08 13.02
C GLN A 55 0.81 11.68 13.41
N LEU A 56 -0.30 11.00 13.10
CA LEU A 56 -1.64 11.46 13.45
C LEU A 56 -1.92 11.40 14.96
N PHE A 57 -1.28 10.45 15.64
CA PHE A 57 -1.49 10.15 17.06
C PHE A 57 -0.34 10.63 17.96
N LYS A 58 0.67 11.31 17.40
CA LYS A 58 1.71 12.04 18.14
C LYS A 58 1.29 13.48 18.36
#